data_AF-A0A353N3M9-F1
#
_entry.id   AF-A0A353N3M9-F1
#
_cell.length_a   1.000
_cell.length_b   1.000
_cell.length_c   1.000
_cell.angle_alpha   90.00
_cell.angle_beta   90.00
_cell.angle_gamma   90.00
#
_symmetry.space_group_name_H-M   'P 1'
#
loop_
_entity.id
_entity.type
_entity.pdbx_description
1 polymer ?
#
loop_
_entity_poly.entity_id
_entity_poly.type
_entity_poly.pdbx_seq_one_letter_code
_entity_poly.pdbx_strand_id
1 'polypeptide(L)'
;IAVSVDPSAMPRIEDPNMINIMRRCDLIRGIYISRIQTEKADVCICPDMSDTHWSEFLSSREFMRIGEEEARKRLPEIRKATRRRRNWLFRLLSS
;
A
#
# COMPACT_ATOMS: atom_id res chain seq x y z
N ILE A 1 -0.77 -9.66 5.06
CA ILE A 1 -1.61 -8.56 4.54
C ILE A 1 -0.71 -7.34 4.50
N ALA A 2 -0.65 -6.64 3.37
CA ALA A 2 0.10 -5.40 3.20
C ALA A 2 -0.83 -4.29 2.69
N VAL A 3 -0.40 -3.04 2.86
CA VAL A 3 -1.05 -1.85 2.33
C VAL A 3 0.00 -1.05 1.58
N SER A 4 -0.27 -0.65 0.34
CA SER A 4 0.58 0.26 -0.43
C SER A 4 -0.23 1.47 -0.87
N VAL A 5 0.37 2.65 -0.74
CA VAL A 5 -0.16 3.94 -1.19
C VAL A 5 0.76 4.56 -2.25
N ASP A 6 1.49 3.71 -2.97
CA ASP A 6 2.40 4.14 -4.02
C ASP A 6 1.62 4.87 -5.13
N PRO A 7 2.18 5.94 -5.71
CA PRO A 7 1.50 6.68 -6.76
C PRO A 7 1.31 5.80 -8.00
N SER A 8 0.13 5.89 -8.61
CA SER A 8 -0.22 5.14 -9.84
C SER A 8 0.51 5.64 -11.08
N ALA A 9 0.94 6.91 -11.08
CA ALA A 9 1.67 7.54 -12.16
C ALA A 9 2.86 8.34 -11.64
N MET A 10 3.87 8.46 -12.50
CA MET A 10 5.10 9.18 -12.20
C MET A 10 5.27 10.36 -13.16
N PRO A 11 4.71 11.55 -12.85
CA PRO A 11 4.77 12.69 -13.76
C PRO A 11 6.22 13.13 -13.99
N ARG A 12 6.46 13.84 -15.10
CA ARG A 12 7.79 14.38 -15.43
C ARG A 12 8.21 15.39 -14.36
N ILE A 13 9.51 15.46 -14.08
CA ILE A 13 10.04 16.52 -13.21
C ILE A 13 9.98 17.83 -13.99
N GLU A 14 9.18 18.80 -13.52
CA GLU A 14 9.04 20.12 -14.15
C GLU A 14 10.25 21.03 -13.89
N ASP A 15 10.76 21.04 -12.66
CA ASP A 15 11.96 21.79 -12.25
C ASP A 15 13.03 20.84 -11.70
N PRO A 16 14.03 20.44 -12.51
CA PRO A 16 15.04 19.43 -12.14
C PRO A 16 16.16 20.01 -11.27
N ASN A 17 15.82 20.71 -10.20
CA ASN A 17 16.78 21.09 -9.18
C ASN A 17 17.21 19.87 -8.33
N MET A 18 18.33 20.00 -7.60
CA MET A 18 18.89 18.89 -6.80
C MET A 18 17.89 18.27 -5.83
N ILE A 19 17.07 19.09 -5.15
CA ILE A 19 16.08 18.61 -4.18
C ILE A 19 15.00 17.77 -4.88
N ASN A 20 14.50 18.22 -6.02
CA ASN A 20 13.50 17.50 -6.80
C ASN A 20 14.04 16.21 -7.40
N ILE A 21 15.30 16.20 -7.85
CA ILE A 21 16.00 14.99 -8.31
C ILE A 21 16.11 13.98 -7.16
N MET A 22 16.60 14.40 -5.99
CA MET A 22 16.74 13.54 -4.82
C MET A 22 15.41 12.96 -4.37
N ARG A 23 14.36 13.81 -4.26
CA ARG A 23 13.00 13.36 -3.92
C ARG A 23 12.50 12.31 -4.93
N ARG A 24 12.79 12.49 -6.22
CA ARG A 24 12.40 11.52 -7.25
C ARG A 24 13.14 10.20 -7.10
N CYS A 25 14.45 10.24 -6.84
CA CYS A 25 15.23 9.02 -6.58
C CYS A 25 14.69 8.25 -5.38
N ASP A 26 14.35 8.95 -4.29
CA ASP A 26 13.79 8.32 -3.09
C ASP A 26 12.39 7.76 -3.35
N LEU A 27 11.55 8.45 -4.12
CA LEU A 27 10.24 7.94 -4.53
C LEU A 27 10.37 6.67 -5.38
N ILE A 28 11.25 6.66 -6.40
CA ILE A 28 11.49 5.47 -7.23
C ILE A 28 11.96 4.30 -6.36
N ARG A 29 12.95 4.54 -5.48
CA ARG A 29 13.46 3.52 -4.56
C ARG A 29 12.34 3.00 -3.66
N GLY A 30 11.54 3.88 -3.08
CA GLY A 30 10.41 3.55 -2.22
C GLY A 30 9.40 2.63 -2.91
N ILE A 31 8.99 2.96 -4.13
CA ILE A 31 8.06 2.15 -4.93
C ILE A 31 8.63 0.75 -5.17
N TYR A 32 9.90 0.64 -5.55
CA TYR A 32 10.52 -0.68 -5.78
C TYR A 32 10.58 -1.52 -4.50
N ILE A 33 10.93 -0.92 -3.36
CA ILE A 33 10.96 -1.61 -2.07
C ILE A 33 9.55 -2.06 -1.66
N SER A 34 8.58 -1.15 -1.75
CA SER A 34 7.17 -1.42 -1.44
C SER A 34 6.63 -2.55 -2.31
N ARG A 35 6.94 -2.56 -3.60
CA ARG A 35 6.58 -3.65 -4.52
C ARG A 35 7.16 -5.00 -4.08
N ILE A 36 8.44 -5.07 -3.75
CA ILE A 36 9.08 -6.31 -3.28
C ILE A 36 8.43 -6.82 -1.98
N GLN A 37 8.02 -5.92 -1.09
CA GLN A 37 7.35 -6.28 0.17
C GLN A 37 5.91 -6.74 -0.07
N THR A 38 5.17 -6.05 -0.93
CA THR A 38 3.76 -6.34 -1.22
C THR A 38 3.58 -7.60 -2.06
N GLU A 39 4.50 -7.94 -2.96
CA GLU A 39 4.51 -9.20 -3.73
C GLU A 39 4.54 -10.45 -2.82
N LYS A 40 5.07 -10.32 -1.59
CA LYS A 40 5.11 -11.41 -0.61
C LYS A 40 3.86 -11.49 0.27
N ALA A 41 2.93 -10.55 0.13
CA ALA A 41 1.74 -10.51 0.97
C ALA A 41 0.63 -11.42 0.43
N ASP A 42 -0.05 -12.15 1.32
CA ASP A 42 -1.23 -12.96 0.96
C ASP A 42 -2.37 -12.11 0.35
N VAL A 43 -2.45 -10.84 0.75
CA VAL A 43 -3.42 -9.84 0.29
C VAL A 43 -2.73 -8.48 0.37
N CYS A 44 -2.83 -7.68 -0.70
CA CYS A 44 -2.38 -6.30 -0.74
C CYS A 44 -3.58 -5.37 -0.97
N ILE A 45 -3.71 -4.34 -0.13
CA ILE A 45 -4.70 -3.28 -0.26
C ILE A 45 -4.00 -2.08 -0.88
N CYS A 46 -4.51 -1.61 -2.02
CA CYS A 46 -3.92 -0.51 -2.78
C CYS A 46 -5.01 0.54 -3.05
N PRO A 47 -5.27 1.44 -2.10
CA PRO A 47 -6.23 2.50 -2.33
C PRO A 47 -5.80 3.43 -3.45
N ASP A 48 -6.79 3.96 -4.17
CA ASP A 48 -6.54 4.94 -5.21
C ASP A 48 -6.26 6.30 -4.58
N MET A 49 -5.09 6.85 -4.89
CA MET A 49 -4.57 8.11 -4.34
C MET A 49 -4.21 9.09 -5.46
N SER A 50 -4.70 8.89 -6.70
CA SER A 50 -4.28 9.65 -7.89
C SER A 50 -4.49 11.16 -7.78
N ASP A 51 -5.48 11.61 -7.00
CA ASP A 51 -5.81 13.03 -6.85
C ASP A 51 -5.26 13.65 -5.55
N THR A 52 -4.38 12.95 -4.84
CA THR A 52 -3.88 13.37 -3.52
C THR A 52 -2.48 13.94 -3.57
N HIS A 53 -2.27 15.12 -2.97
CA HIS A 53 -0.93 15.62 -2.73
C HIS A 53 -0.42 15.17 -1.36
N TRP A 54 0.85 14.75 -1.29
CA TRP A 54 1.49 14.24 -0.06
C TRP A 54 1.51 15.23 1.11
N SER A 55 1.30 16.52 0.85
CA SER A 55 1.24 17.58 1.87
C SER A 55 -0.17 17.96 2.29
N GLU A 56 -1.19 17.24 1.83
CA GLU A 56 -2.60 17.58 2.09
C GLU A 56 -3.09 17.01 3.42
N PHE A 57 -2.66 17.63 4.52
CA PHE A 57 -2.95 17.12 5.87
C PHE A 57 -4.40 17.36 6.33
N LEU A 58 -5.14 18.25 5.67
CA LEU A 58 -6.51 18.61 6.06
C LEU A 58 -7.55 17.55 5.63
N SER A 59 -7.21 16.70 4.67
CA SER A 59 -8.12 15.72 4.06
C SER A 59 -8.05 14.33 4.71
N SER A 60 -7.61 14.26 5.97
CA SER A 60 -7.45 13.01 6.71
C SER A 60 -8.69 12.11 6.75
N ARG A 61 -9.90 12.69 6.90
CA ARG A 61 -11.16 11.91 6.87
C ARG A 61 -11.39 11.25 5.52
N GLU A 62 -11.03 11.93 4.44
CA GLU A 62 -11.20 11.40 3.09
C GLU A 62 -10.24 10.23 2.85
N PHE A 63 -8.98 10.35 3.28
CA PHE A 63 -8.03 9.23 3.21
C PHE A 63 -8.48 8.02 4.03
N MET A 64 -9.07 8.24 5.22
CA MET A 64 -9.65 7.15 6.01
C MET A 64 -10.80 6.48 5.25
N ARG A 65 -11.70 7.27 4.64
CA ARG A 65 -12.83 6.76 3.85
C ARG A 65 -12.34 5.90 2.67
N ILE A 66 -11.40 6.39 1.88
CA ILE A 66 -10.82 5.68 0.74
C ILE A 66 -10.17 4.36 1.23
N GLY A 67 -9.39 4.42 2.30
CA GLY A 67 -8.77 3.22 2.89
C GLY A 67 -9.79 2.19 3.39
N GLU A 68 -10.86 2.65 4.05
CA GLU A 68 -11.95 1.78 4.51
C GLU A 68 -12.68 1.10 3.36
N GLU A 69 -13.01 1.84 2.31
CA GLU A 69 -13.71 1.31 1.14
C GLU A 69 -12.89 0.21 0.45
N GLU A 70 -11.60 0.44 0.28
CA GLU A 70 -10.68 -0.51 -0.34
C GLU A 70 -10.44 -1.74 0.53
N ALA A 71 -10.33 -1.56 1.85
CA ALA A 71 -10.29 -2.66 2.79
C ALA A 71 -11.60 -3.49 2.77
N ARG A 72 -12.76 -2.84 2.69
CA ARG A 72 -14.07 -3.52 2.60
C ARG A 72 -14.17 -4.39 1.35
N LYS A 73 -13.71 -3.89 0.20
CA LYS A 73 -13.66 -4.67 -1.07
C LYS A 73 -12.82 -5.94 -0.93
N ARG A 74 -11.73 -5.89 -0.14
CA ARG A 74 -10.80 -7.02 0.08
C ARG A 74 -11.13 -7.91 1.28
N LEU A 75 -12.20 -7.62 2.04
CA LEU A 75 -12.59 -8.41 3.22
C LEU A 75 -12.68 -9.93 2.97
N PRO A 76 -13.23 -10.42 1.83
CA PRO A 76 -13.28 -11.86 1.56
C PRO A 76 -11.88 -12.50 1.47
N GLU A 77 -10.95 -11.85 0.77
CA GLU A 77 -9.56 -12.30 0.62
C GLU A 77 -8.83 -12.29 1.96
N ILE A 78 -9.00 -11.20 2.74
CA ILE A 78 -8.44 -11.04 4.08
C ILE A 78 -8.89 -12.17 4.99
N ARG A 79 -10.20 -12.45 5.05
CA ARG A 79 -10.78 -13.53 5.86
C ARG A 79 -10.21 -14.90 5.46
N LYS A 80 -10.06 -15.16 4.16
CA LYS A 80 -9.49 -16.40 3.64
C LYS A 80 -8.02 -16.57 4.07
N ALA A 81 -7.21 -15.52 3.92
CA ALA A 81 -5.80 -15.53 4.31
C ALA A 81 -5.62 -15.77 5.82
N THR A 82 -6.41 -15.09 6.66
CA THR A 82 -6.36 -15.26 8.12
C THR A 82 -6.78 -16.67 8.56
N ARG A 83 -7.82 -17.24 7.94
CA ARG A 83 -8.27 -18.61 8.26
C ARG A 83 -7.21 -19.66 7.90
N ARG A 84 -6.52 -19.50 6.77
CA ARG A 84 -5.45 -20.41 6.33
C ARG A 84 -4.31 -20.48 7.35
N ARG A 85 -3.85 -19.32 7.85
CA ARG A 85 -2.78 -19.25 8.86
C ARG A 85 -3.19 -19.91 10.18
N ARG A 86 -4.43 -19.65 10.64
CA ARG A 86 -4.96 -20.24 11.87
C ARG A 86 -4.97 -21.77 11.82
N ASN A 87 -5.43 -22.35 10.71
CA ASN A 87 -5.48 -23.80 10.55
C ASN A 87 -4.08 -24.45 10.51
N TRP A 88 -3.07 -23.75 9.98
CA TRP A 88 -1.68 -24.22 10.00
C TRP A 88 -1.10 -24.21 11.42
N LEU A 89 -1.33 -23.14 12.19
CA LEU A 89 -0.91 -23.04 13.59
C LEU A 89 -1.54 -24.15 14.45
N PHE A 90 -2.84 -24.41 14.29
CA PHE A 90 -3.51 -25.48 15.01
C PHE A 90 -2.93 -26.86 14.72
N ARG A 91 -2.52 -27.16 13.46
CA ARG A 91 -1.91 -28.44 13.09
C ARG A 91 -0.52 -28.63 13.69
N LEU A 92 0.27 -27.57 13.79
CA LEU A 92 1.60 -27.61 14.41
C LEU A 92 1.56 -27.76 15.93
N LEU A 93 0.52 -27.24 16.59
CA LEU A 93 0.35 -27.33 18.04
C LEU A 93 -0.38 -28.63 18.48
N SER A 94 -0.86 -29.43 17.53
CA SER A 94 -1.56 -30.70 17.78
C SER A 94 -0.79 -31.94 17.27
N SER A 95 0.46 -31.76 16.84
CA SER A 95 1.47 -32.82 16.61
C SER A 95 2.57 -32.68 17.64
#